data_AF-A0A0R3SG42-F1
#
_entry.id   AF-A0A0R3SG42-F1
#
_cell.length_a   1.000
_cell.length_b   1.000
_cell.length_c   1.000
_cell.angle_alpha   90.00
_cell.angle_beta   90.00
_cell.angle_gamma   90.00
#
_symmetry.space_group_name_H-M   'P 1'
#
loop_
_entity.id
_entity.type
_entity.pdbx_description
1 polymer ?
#
loop_
_entity_poly.entity_id
_entity_poly.type
_entity_poly.pdbx_seq_one_letter_code
_entity_poly.pdbx_strand_id
1 'polypeptide(L)'
;LIRTLTGNSKMIASPQVFATLDVTHHAARLPTTFENSDPSLSEVGTPGLRVLMLDTIGFMADLPRNLIAAFRATLEECLDAEIILHVIDVSQPDWPKFAAYIECVLQDSGIKTRRLSDKLSIGDGHSPFLIRVGNKSDLGVYEQSSSQLDAKVSCVNKAGVRELCSLMEYCLISGFGWSRRKFRMAQGSDALRWLYTNAMVVRVESCPDDSEKLVCEVLFNLAIWSRFKAQFASLFQEKQ
;
A
#
# COMPACT_ATOMS: atom_id res chain seq x y z
N LEU A 1 -1.55 3.89 12.13
CA LEU A 1 -1.80 3.08 10.92
C LEU A 1 -0.71 2.03 10.70
N ILE A 2 0.57 2.41 10.61
CA ILE A 2 1.69 1.47 10.36
C ILE A 2 1.69 0.28 11.32
N ARG A 3 1.53 0.52 12.62
CA ARG A 3 1.39 -0.57 13.62
C ARG A 3 0.29 -1.58 13.26
N THR A 4 -0.86 -1.09 12.80
CA THR A 4 -2.01 -1.92 12.43
C THR A 4 -1.73 -2.70 11.13
N LEU A 5 -1.06 -2.08 10.16
CA LEU A 5 -0.70 -2.70 8.87
C LEU A 5 0.47 -3.70 8.98
N THR A 6 1.40 -3.47 9.91
CA THR A 6 2.55 -4.36 10.18
C THR A 6 2.21 -5.50 11.14
N GLY A 7 1.13 -5.38 11.92
CA GLY A 7 0.86 -6.28 13.05
C GLY A 7 1.90 -6.17 14.19
N ASN A 8 2.82 -5.21 14.14
CA ASN A 8 3.93 -5.14 15.10
C ASN A 8 3.48 -4.54 16.44
N SER A 9 3.11 -5.39 17.39
CA SER A 9 2.66 -4.99 18.72
C SER A 9 3.72 -4.27 19.56
N LYS A 10 5.00 -4.34 19.19
CA LYS A 10 6.10 -3.62 19.87
C LYS A 10 6.18 -2.15 19.46
N MET A 11 5.53 -1.73 18.37
CA MET A 11 5.47 -0.32 18.00
C MET A 11 4.54 0.45 18.95
N ILE A 12 5.09 1.50 19.57
CA ILE A 12 4.32 2.40 20.44
C ILE A 12 3.97 3.65 19.64
N ALA A 13 2.68 3.95 19.52
CA ALA A 13 2.22 5.23 18.99
C ALA A 13 2.21 6.25 20.13
N SER A 14 2.92 7.37 19.98
CA SER A 14 2.91 8.46 20.95
C SER A 14 1.83 9.51 20.57
N PRO A 15 1.06 10.04 21.55
CA PRO A 15 0.15 11.15 21.30
C PRO A 15 0.86 12.50 21.19
N GLN A 16 2.19 12.55 21.35
CA GLN A 16 2.98 13.77 21.28
C GLN A 16 3.23 14.20 19.83
N VAL A 17 3.42 15.50 19.67
CA VAL A 17 3.90 16.10 18.42
C VAL A 17 5.32 15.63 18.14
N PHE A 18 5.67 15.41 16.87
CA PHE A 18 6.96 14.84 16.45
C PHE A 18 7.25 13.44 17.00
N ALA A 19 6.22 12.61 17.17
CA ALA A 19 6.37 11.20 17.53
C ALA A 19 7.31 10.43 16.60
N THR A 20 7.40 10.86 15.34
CA THR A 20 8.39 10.41 14.35
C THR A 20 9.12 11.66 13.82
N LEU A 21 10.45 11.69 13.97
CA LEU A 21 11.32 12.80 13.54
C LEU A 21 12.14 12.47 12.29
N ASP A 22 12.51 11.20 12.12
CA ASP A 22 13.25 10.69 10.97
C ASP A 22 12.38 9.74 10.14
N VAL A 23 12.66 9.60 8.85
CA VAL A 23 11.97 8.61 8.02
C VAL A 23 12.32 7.20 8.51
N THR A 24 11.34 6.44 8.97
CA THR A 24 11.55 5.05 9.41
C THR A 24 10.92 4.05 8.46
N HIS A 25 11.59 2.92 8.26
CA HIS A 25 11.21 1.93 7.27
C HIS A 25 10.57 0.71 7.94
N HIS A 26 9.39 0.33 7.47
CA HIS A 26 8.60 -0.77 8.03
C HIS A 26 8.18 -1.73 6.93
N ALA A 27 8.82 -2.90 6.88
CA ALA A 27 8.36 -3.97 6.01
C ALA A 27 7.06 -4.56 6.55
N ALA A 28 6.06 -4.74 5.68
CA ALA A 28 4.83 -5.42 6.02
C ALA A 28 4.35 -6.32 4.89
N ARG A 29 3.42 -7.21 5.26
CA ARG A 29 2.68 -8.02 4.31
C ARG A 29 1.19 -7.81 4.51
N LEU A 30 0.58 -7.13 3.55
CA LEU A 30 -0.83 -6.77 3.60
C LEU A 30 -1.69 -7.90 3.05
N PRO A 31 -2.88 -8.14 3.64
CA PRO A 31 -3.84 -9.08 3.06
C PRO A 31 -4.31 -8.56 1.70
N THR A 32 -4.66 -9.51 0.83
CA THR A 32 -5.25 -9.20 -0.48
C THR A 32 -6.78 -9.29 -0.39
N THR A 33 -7.48 -8.82 -1.42
CA THR A 33 -8.96 -8.84 -1.47
C THR A 33 -9.60 -10.22 -1.26
N PHE A 34 -8.84 -11.32 -1.35
CA PHE A 34 -9.36 -12.70 -1.30
C PHE A 34 -9.09 -13.42 0.02
N GLU A 35 -8.32 -12.84 0.94
CA GLU A 35 -8.08 -13.47 2.22
C GLU A 35 -9.07 -12.94 3.28
N ASN A 36 -9.84 -13.86 3.86
CA ASN A 36 -10.69 -13.58 5.03
C ASN A 36 -9.88 -13.47 6.33
N SER A 37 -8.54 -13.43 6.26
CA SER A 37 -7.64 -13.35 7.40
C SER A 37 -7.62 -11.94 8.02
N ASP A 38 -7.22 -11.86 9.29
CA ASP A 38 -6.97 -10.59 9.99
C ASP A 38 -5.64 -10.00 9.45
N PRO A 39 -5.59 -8.72 9.00
CA PRO A 39 -4.38 -8.07 8.51
C PRO A 39 -3.19 -8.13 9.47
N SER A 40 -3.41 -8.33 10.78
CA SER A 40 -2.32 -8.45 11.75
C SER A 40 -1.68 -9.83 11.87
N LEU A 41 -2.09 -10.81 11.05
CA LEU A 41 -1.67 -12.22 11.17
C LEU A 41 -0.68 -12.69 10.08
N SER A 42 -0.06 -11.78 9.32
CA SER A 42 0.84 -12.19 8.24
C SER A 42 2.24 -12.55 8.77
N GLU A 43 2.50 -13.85 8.92
CA GLU A 43 3.83 -14.39 9.21
C GLU A 43 4.79 -14.35 8.00
N VAL A 44 6.09 -14.48 8.26
CA VAL A 44 7.10 -14.59 7.20
C VAL A 44 6.86 -15.87 6.41
N GLY A 45 6.50 -15.74 5.13
CA GLY A 45 6.23 -16.87 4.22
C GLY A 45 4.76 -17.02 3.79
N THR A 46 3.81 -16.31 4.42
CA THR A 46 2.41 -16.32 3.98
C THR A 46 2.21 -15.53 2.69
N PRO A 47 1.25 -15.86 1.82
CA PRO A 47 0.91 -15.02 0.68
C PRO A 47 0.41 -13.63 1.11
N GLY A 48 0.57 -12.63 0.23
CA GLY A 48 0.12 -11.25 0.48
C GLY A 48 0.99 -10.20 -0.20
N LEU A 49 0.51 -8.96 -0.22
CA LEU A 49 1.23 -7.82 -0.79
C LEU A 49 2.43 -7.48 0.10
N ARG A 50 3.65 -7.65 -0.42
CA ARG A 50 4.84 -7.19 0.30
C ARG A 50 4.99 -5.69 0.09
N VAL A 51 5.00 -4.92 1.16
CA VAL A 51 5.14 -3.46 1.07
C VAL A 51 6.27 -3.00 1.98
N LEU A 52 6.94 -1.94 1.57
CA LEU A 52 7.84 -1.16 2.41
C LEU A 52 7.13 0.15 2.72
N MET A 53 6.79 0.37 3.98
CA MET A 53 6.17 1.62 4.42
C MET A 53 7.26 2.55 4.96
N LEU A 54 7.20 3.80 4.50
CA LEU A 54 8.01 4.89 5.02
C LEU A 54 7.15 5.68 5.99
N ASP A 55 7.52 5.69 7.27
CA ASP A 55 6.90 6.55 8.28
C ASP A 55 7.61 7.90 8.24
N THR A 56 6.90 8.94 7.82
CA THR A 56 7.45 10.29 7.74
C THR A 56 7.11 11.09 8.99
N ILE A 57 7.63 12.30 9.05
CA ILE A 57 7.22 13.25 10.08
C ILE A 57 5.72 13.58 9.95
N GLY A 58 5.04 13.66 11.08
CA GLY A 58 3.64 14.07 11.12
C GLY A 58 3.52 15.59 10.97
N PHE A 59 2.65 16.06 10.08
CA PHE A 59 2.33 17.48 9.99
C PHE A 59 1.27 17.86 11.03
N MET A 60 1.44 19.05 11.61
CA MET A 60 0.45 19.67 12.49
C MET A 60 -0.23 20.83 11.77
N ALA A 61 -1.41 21.20 12.30
CA ALA A 61 -2.05 22.46 11.99
C ALA A 61 -1.07 23.63 12.22
N ASP A 62 -1.03 24.58 11.27
CA ASP A 62 -0.20 25.79 11.34
C ASP A 62 1.31 25.56 11.49
N LEU A 63 1.88 24.60 10.74
CA LEU A 63 3.34 24.49 10.65
C LEU A 63 3.94 25.80 10.09
N PRO A 64 4.93 26.41 10.76
CA PRO A 64 5.64 27.56 10.23
C PRO A 64 6.27 27.23 8.87
N ARG A 65 6.14 28.13 7.87
CA ARG A 65 6.66 27.91 6.50
C ARG A 65 8.16 27.56 6.46
N ASN A 66 8.94 28.12 7.38
CA ASN A 66 10.36 27.82 7.55
C ASN A 66 10.63 26.39 8.03
N LEU A 67 9.70 25.79 8.80
CA LEU A 67 9.82 24.41 9.25
C LEU A 67 9.49 23.42 8.12
N ILE A 68 8.54 23.76 7.25
CA ILE A 68 8.22 22.98 6.05
C ILE A 68 9.42 22.88 5.11
N ALA A 69 10.18 23.98 4.94
CA ALA A 69 11.40 23.97 4.15
C ALA A 69 12.45 22.98 4.68
N ALA A 70 12.53 22.78 6.00
CA ALA A 70 13.43 21.82 6.62
C ALA A 70 13.02 20.36 6.37
N PHE A 71 11.73 20.10 6.09
CA PHE A 71 11.20 18.76 5.80
C PHE A 71 11.13 18.44 4.30
N ARG A 72 11.47 19.38 3.42
CA ARG A 72 11.48 19.13 1.96
C ARG A 72 12.34 17.94 1.59
N ALA A 73 13.55 17.84 2.13
CA ALA A 73 14.45 16.71 1.87
C ALA A 73 13.83 15.37 2.31
N THR A 74 13.10 15.33 3.43
CA THR A 74 12.40 14.11 3.89
C THR A 74 11.14 13.79 3.07
N LEU A 75 10.54 14.81 2.44
CA LEU A 75 9.39 14.64 1.54
C LEU A 75 9.81 14.16 0.15
N GLU A 76 11.03 14.47 -0.30
CA GLU A 76 11.55 13.98 -1.58
C GLU A 76 11.61 12.46 -1.64
N GLU A 77 11.79 11.75 -0.52
CA GLU A 77 11.68 10.28 -0.45
C GLU A 77 10.29 9.76 -0.85
N CYS A 78 9.24 10.60 -0.77
CA CYS A 78 7.91 10.24 -1.25
C CYS A 78 7.79 10.24 -2.78
N LEU A 79 8.74 10.83 -3.52
CA LEU A 79 8.75 10.83 -4.99
C LEU A 79 8.94 9.43 -5.57
N ASP A 80 9.68 8.58 -4.87
CA ASP A 80 9.97 7.20 -5.30
C ASP A 80 8.86 6.22 -4.90
N ALA A 81 7.87 6.67 -4.13
CA ALA A 81 6.77 5.82 -3.68
C ALA A 81 5.77 5.54 -4.80
N GLU A 82 5.19 4.34 -4.83
CA GLU A 82 4.01 4.09 -5.66
C GLU A 82 2.74 4.72 -5.05
N ILE A 83 2.65 4.73 -3.71
CA ILE A 83 1.46 5.16 -2.98
C ILE A 83 1.88 6.01 -1.78
N ILE A 84 1.26 7.18 -1.65
CA ILE A 84 1.31 8.05 -0.47
C ILE A 84 -0.01 7.89 0.29
N LEU A 85 0.06 7.44 1.53
CA LEU A 85 -1.08 7.38 2.44
C LEU A 85 -1.16 8.67 3.26
N HIS A 86 -2.09 9.56 2.90
CA HIS A 86 -2.35 10.77 3.66
C HIS A 86 -3.33 10.46 4.79
N VAL A 87 -2.78 10.15 5.96
CA VAL A 87 -3.57 9.79 7.16
C VAL A 87 -4.10 11.06 7.84
N ILE A 88 -5.42 11.16 7.93
CA ILE A 88 -6.14 12.34 8.42
C ILE A 88 -6.93 11.96 9.67
N ASP A 89 -6.88 12.78 10.71
CA ASP A 89 -7.76 12.63 11.86
C ASP A 89 -9.16 13.20 11.54
N VAL A 90 -10.13 12.31 11.26
CA VAL A 90 -11.47 12.74 10.81
C VAL A 90 -12.43 13.12 11.95
N SER A 91 -12.00 12.95 13.20
CA SER A 91 -12.78 13.43 14.35
C SER A 91 -12.69 14.96 14.50
N GLN A 92 -11.81 15.64 13.75
CA GLN A 92 -11.64 17.09 13.80
C GLN A 92 -12.53 17.79 12.75
N PRO A 93 -13.35 18.81 13.10
CA PRO A 93 -14.22 19.49 12.14
C PRO A 93 -13.49 20.10 10.93
N ASP A 94 -12.31 20.67 11.17
CA ASP A 94 -11.52 21.40 10.17
C ASP A 94 -10.54 20.50 9.38
N TRP A 95 -10.62 19.18 9.53
CA TRP A 95 -9.75 18.24 8.81
C TRP A 95 -9.67 18.49 7.30
N PRO A 96 -10.73 18.91 6.57
CA PRO A 96 -10.63 19.13 5.12
C PRO A 96 -9.67 20.26 4.77
N LYS A 97 -9.63 21.32 5.59
CA LYS A 97 -8.72 22.45 5.38
C LYS A 97 -7.26 22.02 5.59
N PHE A 98 -7.01 21.25 6.66
CA PHE A 98 -5.66 20.71 6.91
C PHE A 98 -5.23 19.74 5.81
N ALA A 99 -6.12 18.87 5.35
CA ALA A 99 -5.81 17.95 4.26
C ALA A 99 -5.45 18.69 2.96
N ALA A 100 -6.22 19.73 2.60
CA ALA A 100 -5.92 20.55 1.43
C ALA A 100 -4.59 21.30 1.57
N TYR A 101 -4.26 21.78 2.78
CA TYR A 101 -3.00 22.45 3.05
C TYR A 101 -1.79 21.52 2.85
N ILE A 102 -1.84 20.30 3.37
CA ILE A 102 -0.75 19.32 3.19
C ILE A 102 -0.58 18.94 1.73
N GLU A 103 -1.66 18.83 0.97
CA GLU A 103 -1.57 18.57 -0.47
C GLU A 103 -0.93 19.73 -1.24
N CYS A 104 -1.20 20.97 -0.84
CA CYS A 104 -0.49 22.13 -1.37
C CYS A 104 1.02 22.05 -1.07
N VAL A 105 1.39 21.66 0.15
CA VAL A 105 2.81 21.47 0.55
C VAL A 105 3.50 20.39 -0.28
N LEU A 106 2.83 19.27 -0.57
CA LEU A 106 3.36 18.22 -1.44
C LEU A 106 3.61 18.77 -2.85
N GLN A 107 2.64 19.50 -3.42
CA GLN A 107 2.77 20.12 -4.74
C GLN A 107 3.91 21.16 -4.78
N ASP A 108 4.00 22.02 -3.77
CA ASP A 108 5.06 23.03 -3.62
C ASP A 108 6.45 22.43 -3.39
N SER A 109 6.51 21.15 -3.01
CA SER A 109 7.73 20.36 -2.88
C SER A 109 8.05 19.56 -4.15
N GLY A 110 7.30 19.76 -5.24
CA GLY A 110 7.51 19.10 -6.52
C GLY A 110 6.85 17.72 -6.63
N ILE A 111 6.13 17.27 -5.60
CA ILE A 111 5.47 15.97 -5.58
C ILE A 111 4.13 16.11 -6.29
N LYS A 112 4.09 15.69 -7.55
CA LYS A 112 2.83 15.57 -8.30
C LYS A 112 2.17 14.26 -7.92
N THR A 113 0.96 14.35 -7.38
CA THR A 113 0.18 13.18 -6.97
C THR A 113 -0.99 12.96 -7.89
N ARG A 114 -1.34 11.70 -8.10
CA ARG A 114 -2.56 11.27 -8.81
C ARG A 114 -3.62 10.82 -7.82
N ARG A 115 -4.88 11.18 -8.06
CA ARG A 115 -6.04 10.71 -7.30
C ARG A 115 -6.73 9.58 -8.04
N LEU A 116 -7.53 8.79 -7.31
CA LEU A 116 -8.36 7.73 -7.87
C LEU A 116 -9.44 8.26 -8.82
N SER A 117 -9.91 9.50 -8.58
CA SER A 117 -10.88 10.19 -9.42
C SER A 117 -10.32 10.69 -10.74
N ASP A 118 -8.99 10.81 -10.85
CA ASP A 118 -8.37 11.38 -12.04
C ASP A 118 -8.52 10.38 -13.19
N LYS A 119 -9.02 10.86 -14.34
CA LYS A 119 -9.09 10.03 -15.54
C LYS A 119 -7.68 9.53 -15.82
N LEU A 120 -7.51 8.21 -15.77
CA LEU A 120 -6.25 7.49 -15.89
C LEU A 120 -5.57 7.88 -17.21
N SER A 121 -4.76 8.93 -17.18
CA SER A 121 -4.01 9.38 -18.34
C SER A 121 -2.76 8.52 -18.36
N ILE A 122 -2.78 7.50 -19.22
CA ILE A 122 -1.63 6.64 -19.51
C ILE A 122 -0.55 7.55 -20.11
N GLY A 123 0.29 8.16 -19.29
CA GLY A 123 1.27 9.13 -19.78
C GLY A 123 1.98 9.98 -18.74
N ASP A 124 1.38 10.22 -17.56
CA ASP A 124 2.08 10.97 -16.51
C ASP A 124 3.07 10.06 -15.78
N GLY A 125 4.35 10.33 -15.99
CA GLY A 125 5.47 9.59 -15.42
C GLY A 125 5.34 9.42 -13.91
N HIS A 126 5.58 8.19 -13.42
CA HIS A 126 5.85 7.72 -12.05
C HIS A 126 5.25 8.52 -10.87
N SER A 127 4.13 9.20 -11.04
CA SER A 127 3.54 10.02 -9.99
C SER A 127 2.84 9.10 -8.98
N PRO A 128 3.11 9.24 -7.66
CA PRO A 128 2.48 8.41 -6.64
C PRO A 128 0.97 8.62 -6.57
N PHE A 129 0.21 7.57 -6.28
CA PHE A 129 -1.18 7.75 -5.85
C PHE A 129 -1.24 8.34 -4.46
N LEU A 130 -2.02 9.40 -4.31
CA LEU A 130 -2.37 9.94 -3.01
C LEU A 130 -3.72 9.39 -2.58
N ILE A 131 -3.72 8.65 -1.47
CA ILE A 131 -4.91 8.09 -0.84
C ILE A 131 -5.17 8.85 0.47
N ARG A 132 -6.29 9.58 0.55
CA ARG A 132 -6.76 10.18 1.80
C ARG A 132 -7.38 9.11 2.69
N VAL A 133 -6.70 8.80 3.78
CA VAL A 133 -7.10 7.80 4.77
C VAL A 133 -7.65 8.52 6.00
N GLY A 134 -8.96 8.56 6.14
CA GLY A 134 -9.62 9.12 7.30
C GLY A 134 -9.56 8.18 8.51
N ASN A 135 -8.62 8.41 9.41
CA ASN A 135 -8.41 7.64 10.63
C ASN A 135 -9.22 8.19 11.81
N LYS A 136 -9.48 7.35 12.82
CA LYS A 136 -10.38 7.60 13.97
C LYS A 136 -11.85 7.70 13.58
N SER A 137 -12.27 6.96 12.55
CA SER A 137 -13.67 6.92 12.12
C SER A 137 -14.64 6.40 13.19
N ASP A 138 -14.13 5.73 14.23
CA ASP A 138 -14.89 5.28 15.41
C ASP A 138 -15.40 6.43 16.28
N LEU A 139 -14.78 7.61 16.22
CA LEU A 139 -15.21 8.79 16.97
C LEU A 139 -16.28 9.61 16.21
N GLY A 140 -16.75 9.10 15.07
CA GLY A 140 -17.65 9.80 14.16
C GLY A 140 -16.91 10.53 13.05
N VAL A 141 -17.58 10.70 11.92
CA VAL A 141 -17.09 11.44 10.75
C VAL A 141 -18.10 12.53 10.45
N TYR A 142 -17.64 13.76 10.24
CA TYR A 142 -18.49 14.83 9.74
C TYR A 142 -18.96 14.49 8.32
N GLU A 143 -20.23 14.05 8.19
CA GLU A 143 -20.81 13.47 6.96
C GLU A 143 -20.63 14.34 5.72
N GLN A 144 -20.75 15.66 5.87
CA GLN A 144 -20.65 16.62 4.76
C GLN A 144 -19.32 16.56 4.00
N SER A 145 -18.25 16.10 4.64
CA SER A 145 -16.92 15.98 4.02
C SER A 145 -16.48 14.54 3.79
N SER A 146 -17.31 13.54 4.12
CA SER A 146 -16.93 12.13 3.98
C SER A 146 -16.65 11.72 2.54
N SER A 147 -17.20 12.44 1.55
CA SER A 147 -16.96 12.20 0.11
C SER A 147 -15.55 12.58 -0.33
N GLN A 148 -14.80 13.34 0.47
CA GLN A 148 -13.44 13.74 0.17
C GLN A 148 -12.38 12.70 0.58
N LEU A 149 -12.78 11.62 1.26
CA LEU A 149 -11.90 10.55 1.73
C LEU A 149 -11.93 9.37 0.75
N ASP A 150 -10.77 8.78 0.48
CA ASP A 150 -10.66 7.59 -0.35
C ASP A 150 -10.88 6.31 0.48
N ALA A 151 -10.48 6.33 1.75
CA ALA A 151 -10.73 5.26 2.72
C ALA A 151 -11.02 5.82 4.11
N LYS A 152 -11.84 5.12 4.89
CA LYS A 152 -12.14 5.42 6.29
C LYS A 152 -11.68 4.27 7.16
N VAL A 153 -10.89 4.54 8.19
CA VAL A 153 -10.32 3.52 9.07
C VAL A 153 -10.45 3.90 10.54
N SER A 154 -10.58 2.89 11.38
CA SER A 154 -10.28 3.00 12.82
C SER A 154 -9.09 2.09 13.10
N CYS A 155 -7.92 2.67 13.32
CA CYS A 155 -6.74 1.86 13.67
C CYS A 155 -6.86 1.17 15.04
N VAL A 156 -7.74 1.67 15.92
CA VAL A 156 -8.01 1.08 17.24
C VAL A 156 -8.88 -0.18 17.08
N ASN A 157 -9.95 -0.08 16.30
CA ASN A 157 -10.90 -1.18 16.11
C ASN A 157 -10.60 -2.04 14.88
N LYS A 158 -9.54 -1.71 14.13
CA LYS A 158 -9.17 -2.27 12.83
C LYS A 158 -10.24 -2.15 11.73
N ALA A 159 -11.30 -1.37 11.95
CA ALA A 159 -12.34 -1.15 10.95
C ALA A 159 -11.77 -0.43 9.72
N GLY A 160 -12.19 -0.82 8.51
CA GLY A 160 -11.79 -0.17 7.26
C GLY A 160 -10.38 -0.51 6.74
N VAL A 161 -9.56 -1.22 7.53
CA VAL A 161 -8.17 -1.52 7.17
C VAL A 161 -8.10 -2.47 5.97
N ARG A 162 -9.05 -3.39 5.84
CA ARG A 162 -9.11 -4.34 4.71
C ARG A 162 -9.45 -3.62 3.41
N GLU A 163 -10.40 -2.71 3.47
CA GLU A 163 -10.82 -1.87 2.35
C GLU A 163 -9.65 -0.99 1.89
N LEU A 164 -8.88 -0.44 2.84
CA LEU A 164 -7.64 0.28 2.53
C LEU A 164 -6.61 -0.62 1.82
N CYS A 165 -6.36 -1.84 2.31
CA CYS A 165 -5.43 -2.77 1.65
C CYS A 165 -5.88 -3.12 0.23
N SER A 166 -7.18 -3.31 0.03
CA SER A 166 -7.80 -3.57 -1.27
C SER A 166 -7.63 -2.40 -2.23
N LEU A 167 -7.78 -1.18 -1.72
CA LEU A 167 -7.58 0.05 -2.49
C LEU A 167 -6.12 0.24 -2.90
N MET A 168 -5.18 -0.05 -2.01
CA MET A 168 -3.75 -0.04 -2.33
C MET A 168 -3.43 -1.06 -3.43
N GLU A 169 -3.97 -2.28 -3.34
CA GLU A 169 -3.82 -3.30 -4.39
C GLU A 169 -4.33 -2.80 -5.75
N TYR A 170 -5.50 -2.17 -5.76
CA TYR A 170 -6.09 -1.59 -6.96
C TYR A 170 -5.20 -0.51 -7.58
N CYS A 171 -4.61 0.37 -6.76
CA CYS A 171 -3.69 1.40 -7.24
C CYS A 171 -2.45 0.81 -7.92
N LEU A 172 -1.85 -0.24 -7.32
CA LEU A 172 -0.70 -0.93 -7.91
C LEU A 172 -1.04 -1.52 -9.30
N ILE A 173 -2.17 -2.21 -9.40
CA ILE A 173 -2.61 -2.87 -10.65
C ILE A 173 -2.98 -1.85 -11.71
N SER A 174 -3.81 -0.87 -11.36
CA SER A 174 -4.36 0.09 -12.33
C SER A 174 -3.34 1.14 -12.77
N GLY A 175 -2.43 1.57 -11.88
CA GLY A 175 -1.58 2.72 -12.18
C GLY A 175 -0.10 2.44 -12.40
N PHE A 176 0.42 1.28 -11.99
CA PHE A 176 1.84 0.94 -12.14
C PHE A 176 2.09 -0.27 -13.06
N GLY A 177 1.06 -0.69 -13.81
CA GLY A 177 1.17 -1.80 -14.76
C GLY A 177 1.42 -3.16 -14.10
N TRP A 178 1.07 -3.29 -12.82
CA TRP A 178 1.14 -4.59 -12.15
C TRP A 178 0.05 -5.49 -12.71
N SER A 179 0.39 -6.75 -12.99
CA SER A 179 -0.53 -7.72 -13.53
C SER A 179 -0.64 -8.93 -12.60
N ARG A 180 -1.87 -9.35 -12.33
CA ARG A 180 -2.14 -10.59 -11.60
C ARG A 180 -2.13 -11.77 -12.57
N ARG A 181 -1.42 -12.82 -12.21
CA ARG A 181 -1.34 -14.06 -12.99
C ARG A 181 -1.45 -15.28 -12.10
N LYS A 182 -2.07 -16.31 -12.65
CA LYS A 182 -2.38 -17.57 -11.97
C LYS A 182 -1.59 -18.69 -12.63
N PHE A 183 -0.92 -19.50 -11.80
CA PHE A 183 -0.07 -20.60 -12.26
C PHE A 183 -0.42 -21.87 -11.50
N ARG A 184 -0.34 -23.00 -12.19
CA ARG A 184 -0.36 -24.32 -11.58
C ARG A 184 1.06 -24.85 -11.60
N MET A 185 1.62 -25.17 -10.43
CA MET A 185 3.00 -25.63 -10.31
C MET A 185 3.14 -26.72 -9.27
N ALA A 186 4.09 -27.61 -9.46
CA ALA A 186 4.40 -28.65 -8.50
C ALA A 186 4.92 -28.04 -7.18
N GLN A 187 4.55 -28.67 -6.07
CA GLN A 187 5.08 -28.32 -4.76
C GLN A 187 6.61 -28.41 -4.76
N GLY A 188 7.27 -27.40 -4.17
CA GLY A 188 8.73 -27.35 -4.09
C GLY A 188 9.46 -27.18 -5.43
N SER A 189 8.77 -26.84 -6.52
CA SER A 189 9.42 -26.53 -7.80
C SER A 189 10.32 -25.29 -7.71
N ASP A 190 11.34 -25.22 -8.56
CA ASP A 190 12.23 -24.04 -8.61
C ASP A 190 11.50 -22.77 -9.05
N ALA A 191 10.47 -22.92 -9.90
CA ALA A 191 9.59 -21.82 -10.26
C ALA A 191 8.86 -21.26 -9.02
N LEU A 192 8.32 -22.12 -8.15
CA LEU A 192 7.66 -21.69 -6.92
C LEU A 192 8.62 -20.95 -5.99
N ARG A 193 9.82 -21.52 -5.75
CA ARG A 193 10.86 -20.88 -4.93
C ARG A 193 11.22 -19.50 -5.47
N TRP A 194 11.43 -19.41 -6.79
CA TRP A 194 11.76 -18.15 -7.45
C TRP A 194 10.67 -17.10 -7.24
N LEU A 195 9.40 -17.49 -7.34
CA LEU A 195 8.26 -16.58 -7.14
C LEU A 195 8.21 -16.03 -5.72
N TYR A 196 8.43 -16.86 -4.70
CA TYR A 196 8.49 -16.39 -3.31
C TYR A 196 9.61 -15.37 -3.08
N THR A 197 10.75 -15.55 -3.75
CA THR A 197 11.92 -14.64 -3.63
C THR A 197 11.74 -13.34 -4.43
N ASN A 198 11.24 -13.43 -5.67
CA ASN A 198 11.34 -12.33 -6.63
C ASN A 198 10.01 -11.64 -6.95
N ALA A 199 8.86 -12.27 -6.67
CA ALA A 199 7.53 -11.77 -7.05
C ALA A 199 6.56 -11.75 -5.86
N MET A 200 5.43 -11.06 -5.99
CA MET A 200 4.43 -10.98 -4.92
C MET A 200 3.44 -12.14 -5.02
N VAL A 201 3.73 -13.24 -4.35
CA VAL A 201 2.78 -14.34 -4.20
C VAL A 201 1.66 -13.87 -3.29
N VAL A 202 0.45 -13.72 -3.84
CA VAL A 202 -0.72 -13.14 -3.16
C VAL A 202 -1.70 -14.20 -2.65
N ARG A 203 -1.71 -15.39 -3.25
CA ARG A 203 -2.54 -16.52 -2.80
C ARG A 203 -1.91 -17.84 -3.24
N VAL A 204 -2.01 -18.87 -2.40
CA VAL A 204 -1.59 -20.24 -2.73
C VAL A 204 -2.63 -21.21 -2.20
N GLU A 205 -3.10 -22.09 -3.06
CA GLU A 205 -4.11 -23.10 -2.73
C GLU A 205 -3.72 -24.47 -3.29
N SER A 206 -4.18 -25.55 -2.64
CA SER A 206 -4.07 -26.89 -3.20
C SER A 206 -4.93 -27.02 -4.46
N CYS A 207 -4.42 -27.69 -5.49
CA CYS A 207 -5.22 -27.98 -6.67
C CYS A 207 -6.27 -29.05 -6.33
N PRO A 208 -7.58 -28.84 -6.62
CA PRO A 208 -8.61 -29.83 -6.33
C PRO A 208 -8.39 -31.17 -7.04
N ASP A 209 -7.80 -31.12 -8.24
CA ASP A 209 -7.64 -32.28 -9.12
C ASP A 209 -6.28 -33.00 -8.93
N ASP A 210 -5.36 -32.44 -8.15
CA ASP A 210 -3.96 -32.90 -8.09
C ASP A 210 -3.28 -32.40 -6.81
N SER A 211 -3.16 -33.28 -5.82
CA SER A 211 -2.59 -32.96 -4.51
C SER A 211 -1.11 -32.58 -4.57
N GLU A 212 -0.38 -32.92 -5.63
CA GLU A 212 1.04 -32.59 -5.80
C GLU A 212 1.25 -31.20 -6.40
N LYS A 213 0.16 -30.53 -6.83
CA LYS A 213 0.22 -29.20 -7.43
C LYS A 213 -0.49 -28.15 -6.59
N LEU A 214 0.09 -26.95 -6.66
CA LEU A 214 -0.45 -25.74 -6.07
C LEU A 214 -0.93 -24.82 -7.18
N VAL A 215 -2.00 -24.10 -6.86
CA VAL A 215 -2.52 -23.01 -7.64
C VAL A 215 -2.05 -21.72 -6.96
N CYS A 216 -1.13 -21.01 -7.60
CA CYS A 216 -0.51 -19.81 -7.09
C CYS A 216 -1.01 -18.59 -7.87
N GLU A 217 -1.52 -17.59 -7.16
CA GLU A 217 -1.78 -16.26 -7.71
C GLU A 217 -0.64 -15.33 -7.32
N VAL A 218 -0.11 -14.63 -8.31
CA VAL A 218 1.08 -13.80 -8.16
C VAL A 218 0.87 -12.47 -8.87
N LEU A 219 1.26 -11.39 -8.22
CA LEU A 219 1.35 -10.07 -8.81
C LEU A 219 2.78 -9.80 -9.32
N PHE A 220 2.86 -9.31 -10.55
CA PHE A 220 4.10 -8.94 -11.21
C PHE A 220 4.05 -7.50 -11.71
N ASN A 221 5.14 -6.76 -11.49
CA ASN A 221 5.45 -5.64 -12.36
C ASN A 221 6.05 -6.14 -13.70
N LEU A 222 6.17 -5.25 -14.68
CA LEU A 222 6.62 -5.61 -16.04
C LEU A 222 8.03 -6.22 -16.07
N ALA A 223 8.94 -5.71 -15.24
CA ALA A 223 10.34 -6.16 -15.19
C ALA A 223 10.46 -7.58 -14.62
N ILE A 224 9.83 -7.85 -13.47
CA ILE A 224 9.81 -9.17 -12.84
C ILE A 224 9.10 -10.17 -13.75
N TRP A 225 8.01 -9.78 -14.41
CA TRP A 225 7.31 -10.63 -15.37
C TRP A 225 8.21 -11.06 -16.53
N SER A 226 8.96 -10.12 -17.10
CA SER A 226 9.87 -10.39 -18.21
C SER A 226 11.00 -11.35 -17.80
N ARG A 227 11.58 -11.15 -16.60
CA ARG A 227 12.58 -12.06 -16.03
C ARG A 227 12.02 -13.46 -15.79
N PHE A 228 10.81 -13.56 -15.23
CA PHE A 228 10.16 -14.85 -14.97
C PHE A 228 9.93 -15.65 -16.26
N LYS A 229 9.38 -15.00 -17.30
CA LYS A 229 9.18 -15.64 -18.61
C LYS A 229 10.48 -16.12 -19.24
N ALA A 230 11.55 -15.32 -19.15
CA ALA A 230 12.85 -15.69 -19.72
C ALA A 230 13.44 -16.91 -19.01
N GLN A 231 13.32 -16.98 -17.68
CA GLN A 231 13.89 -18.06 -16.88
C GLN A 231 13.08 -19.36 -16.94
N PHE A 232 11.74 -19.27 -17.02
CA PHE A 232 10.85 -20.43 -17.00
C PHE A 232 10.01 -20.53 -18.27
N ALA A 233 10.64 -20.37 -19.44
CA ALA A 233 9.98 -20.39 -20.75
C ALA A 233 9.18 -21.69 -21.00
N SER A 234 9.67 -22.82 -20.48
CA SER A 234 9.01 -24.13 -20.60
C SER A 234 7.59 -24.17 -20.02
N LEU A 235 7.31 -23.38 -18.97
CA LEU A 235 5.96 -23.30 -18.37
C LEU A 235 4.92 -22.65 -19.30
N PHE A 236 5.37 -22.00 -20.37
CA PHE A 236 4.52 -21.26 -21.30
C PHE A 236 4.41 -21.93 -22.68
N GLN A 237 5.14 -23.02 -22.91
CA GLN A 237 5.19 -23.69 -24.21
C GLN A 237 4.13 -24.80 -24.37
N GLU A 238 3.45 -25.24 -23.29
CA GLU A 238 2.45 -26.34 -23.33
C GLU A 238 1.01 -25.92 -23.74
N LYS A 239 0.85 -24.91 -24.61
CA LYS A 239 -0.47 -24.58 -25.19
C LYS A 239 -0.42 -24.42 -26.72
N GLN A 240 0.05 -25.46 -27.41
CA GLN A 240 -0.27 -25.70 -28.82
C GLN A 240 -0.86 -27.10 -28.98
#